data_AF-A0A0G1L9Q5-F1
#
_entry.id   AF-A0A0G1L9Q5-F1
#
_cell.length_a   1.000
_cell.length_b   1.000
_cell.length_c   1.000
_cell.angle_alpha   90.00
_cell.angle_beta   90.00
_cell.angle_gamma   90.00
#
_symmetry.space_group_name_H-M   'P 1'
#
loop_
_entity.id
_entity.type
_entity.pdbx_description
1 polymer ?
#
loop_
_entity_poly.entity_id
_entity_poly.type
_entity_poly.pdbx_seq_one_letter_code
_entity_poly.pdbx_strand_id
1 'polypeptide(L)'
;MSFEGSPVLQSLEKDPSPDVSLEDLRTSAEGDELLTELFGEVQNGAHGYFDSVLRHERVAQIQVNRLDAEEYRDLHQRLDHDRRITHNALCDKLRVLARAEKKAGRDVSWWSKIAGPRENRNAIRRWALRAVFAELYKNEDKRHE
;
A
#
# COMPACT_ATOMS: atom_id res chain seq x y z
N MET A 1 -4.98 -4.08 -19.38
CA MET A 1 -6.22 -3.39 -18.96
C MET A 1 -5.93 -1.90 -18.99
N SER A 2 -6.69 -1.07 -19.71
CA SER A 2 -6.52 0.39 -19.65
C SER A 2 -7.27 0.94 -18.43
N PHE A 3 -6.61 1.63 -17.50
CA PHE A 3 -7.25 2.25 -16.32
C PHE A 3 -7.88 3.62 -16.65
N GLU A 4 -8.61 3.72 -17.76
CA GLU A 4 -9.32 4.94 -18.14
C GLU A 4 -10.30 5.37 -17.01
N GLY A 5 -10.07 6.57 -16.46
CA GLY A 5 -10.92 7.16 -15.42
C GLY A 5 -10.44 6.99 -13.96
N SER A 6 -9.28 6.37 -13.69
CA SER A 6 -8.67 6.41 -12.33
C SER A 6 -7.29 7.07 -12.39
N PRO A 7 -7.17 8.35 -12.01
CA PRO A 7 -5.88 9.05 -11.97
C PRO A 7 -4.85 8.36 -11.09
N VAL A 8 -5.30 7.66 -10.04
CA VAL A 8 -4.44 6.89 -9.14
C VAL A 8 -3.83 5.70 -9.88
N LEU A 9 -4.64 4.89 -10.57
CA LEU A 9 -4.14 3.70 -11.27
C LEU A 9 -3.29 4.07 -12.49
N GLN A 10 -3.67 5.10 -13.24
CA GLN A 10 -2.84 5.65 -14.32
C GLN A 10 -1.47 6.14 -13.84
N SER A 11 -1.39 6.65 -12.60
CA SER A 11 -0.11 7.07 -12.03
C SER A 11 0.80 5.90 -11.66
N LEU A 12 0.23 4.72 -11.40
CA LEU A 12 0.99 3.49 -11.10
C LEU A 12 1.56 2.85 -12.37
N GLU A 13 0.85 2.94 -13.51
CA GLU A 13 1.36 2.43 -14.80
C GLU A 13 2.61 3.19 -15.29
N LYS A 14 2.71 4.50 -15.00
CA LYS A 14 3.81 5.34 -15.48
C LYS A 14 5.11 5.14 -14.70
N ASP A 15 5.01 4.79 -13.42
CA ASP A 15 6.15 4.61 -12.52
C ASP A 15 5.80 3.57 -11.44
N PRO A 16 5.88 2.29 -11.80
CA PRO A 16 5.39 1.19 -10.95
C PRO A 16 6.35 0.87 -9.82
N SER A 17 7.64 1.23 -9.93
CA SER A 17 8.68 0.76 -9.03
C SER A 17 8.75 1.62 -7.76
N PRO A 18 8.59 1.01 -6.56
CA PRO A 18 8.88 1.71 -5.32
C PRO A 18 10.40 1.82 -5.08
N ASP A 19 10.84 2.85 -4.36
CA ASP A 19 12.25 3.00 -3.92
C ASP A 19 12.69 1.91 -2.93
N VAL A 20 11.72 1.27 -2.27
CA VAL A 20 11.90 0.11 -1.38
C VAL A 20 10.77 -0.85 -1.71
N SER A 21 11.09 -2.05 -2.17
CA SER A 21 10.10 -3.08 -2.47
C SER A 21 9.68 -3.86 -1.22
N LEU A 22 8.57 -4.62 -1.30
CA LEU A 22 8.20 -5.57 -0.24
C LEU A 22 9.26 -6.65 -0.06
N GLU A 23 9.97 -7.01 -1.13
CA GLU A 23 11.08 -7.96 -1.08
C GLU A 23 12.27 -7.42 -0.26
N ASP A 24 12.60 -6.13 -0.42
CA ASP A 24 13.68 -5.51 0.37
C ASP A 24 13.36 -5.53 1.87
N LEU A 25 12.09 -5.30 2.24
CA LEU A 25 11.63 -5.40 3.64
C LEU A 25 11.59 -6.85 4.14
N ARG A 26 11.28 -7.80 3.25
CA ARG A 26 11.33 -9.23 3.58
C ARG A 26 12.76 -9.62 3.94
N THR A 27 13.72 -9.29 3.08
CA THR A 27 15.14 -9.54 3.30
C THR A 27 15.68 -8.84 4.54
N SER A 28 15.20 -7.62 4.86
CA SER A 28 15.63 -6.93 6.09
C SER A 28 15.14 -7.63 7.37
N ALA A 29 14.04 -8.38 7.30
CA ALA A 29 13.47 -9.15 8.41
C ALA A 29 14.00 -10.61 8.50
N GLU A 30 14.68 -11.13 7.47
CA GLU A 30 15.12 -12.52 7.40
C GLU A 30 16.05 -12.91 8.56
N GLY A 31 15.91 -14.15 9.04
CA GLY A 31 16.71 -14.71 10.13
C GLY A 31 16.26 -14.30 11.53
N ASP A 32 15.16 -13.54 11.67
CA ASP A 32 14.50 -13.22 12.93
C ASP A 32 13.00 -13.49 12.80
N GLU A 33 12.48 -14.41 13.62
CA GLU A 33 11.10 -14.90 13.54
C GLU A 33 10.09 -13.78 13.83
N LEU A 34 10.36 -12.95 14.83
CA LEU A 34 9.48 -11.82 15.20
C LEU A 34 9.46 -10.78 14.08
N LEU A 35 10.62 -10.44 13.52
CA LEU A 35 10.68 -9.48 12.42
C LEU A 35 9.97 -10.02 11.17
N THR A 36 10.08 -11.33 10.91
CA THR A 36 9.40 -11.98 9.80
C THR A 36 7.88 -11.94 9.97
N GLU A 37 7.38 -12.17 11.18
CA GLU A 37 5.95 -12.03 11.51
C GLU A 37 5.46 -10.58 11.31
N LEU A 38 6.20 -9.60 11.85
CA LEU A 38 5.89 -8.18 11.70
C LEU A 38 5.93 -7.72 10.23
N PHE A 39 6.87 -8.24 9.44
CA PHE A 39 6.89 -8.04 8.00
C PHE A 39 5.62 -8.59 7.34
N GLY A 40 5.20 -9.80 7.71
CA GLY A 40 3.95 -10.39 7.22
C GLY A 40 2.73 -9.51 7.53
N GLU A 41 2.67 -8.89 8.70
CA GLU A 41 1.63 -7.92 9.04
C GLU A 41 1.66 -6.67 8.15
N VAL A 42 2.87 -6.14 7.86
CA VAL A 42 3.09 -5.01 6.95
C VAL A 42 2.63 -5.36 5.54
N GLN A 43 3.03 -6.52 5.02
CA GLN A 43 2.64 -7.00 3.70
C GLN A 43 1.11 -7.08 3.60
N ASN A 44 0.47 -7.77 4.56
CA ASN A 44 -0.99 -7.86 4.63
C ASN A 44 -1.66 -6.47 4.75
N GLY A 45 -1.05 -5.55 5.50
CA GLY A 45 -1.51 -4.16 5.61
C GLY A 45 -1.42 -3.40 4.29
N ALA A 46 -0.35 -3.59 3.53
CA ALA A 46 -0.15 -2.96 2.23
C ALA A 46 -1.18 -3.45 1.21
N HIS A 47 -1.42 -4.77 1.13
CA HIS A 47 -2.49 -5.34 0.29
C HIS A 47 -3.87 -4.85 0.72
N GLY A 48 -4.19 -4.89 2.01
CA GLY A 48 -5.50 -4.42 2.51
C GLY A 48 -5.73 -2.93 2.22
N TYR A 49 -4.67 -2.11 2.29
CA TYR A 49 -4.76 -0.72 1.87
C TYR A 49 -4.97 -0.60 0.36
N PHE A 50 -4.19 -1.30 -0.45
CA PHE A 50 -4.32 -1.32 -1.91
C PHE A 50 -5.74 -1.71 -2.36
N ASP A 51 -6.30 -2.78 -1.78
CA ASP A 51 -7.67 -3.24 -2.04
C ASP A 51 -8.72 -2.18 -1.68
N SER A 52 -8.53 -1.47 -0.56
CA SER A 52 -9.43 -0.39 -0.16
C SER A 52 -9.41 0.78 -1.16
N VAL A 53 -8.23 1.09 -1.73
CA VAL A 53 -8.10 2.10 -2.79
C VAL A 53 -8.77 1.63 -4.07
N LEU A 54 -8.53 0.38 -4.50
CA LEU A 54 -9.18 -0.17 -5.69
C LEU A 54 -10.70 -0.19 -5.58
N ARG A 55 -11.23 -0.59 -4.42
CA ARG A 55 -12.67 -0.57 -4.17
C ARG A 55 -13.23 0.84 -4.26
N HIS A 56 -12.55 1.83 -3.67
CA HIS A 56 -12.94 3.22 -3.74
C HIS A 56 -12.97 3.75 -5.18
N GLU A 57 -11.90 3.52 -5.95
CA GLU A 57 -11.79 3.97 -7.35
C GLU A 57 -12.85 3.28 -8.24
N ARG A 58 -13.06 1.98 -8.07
CA ARG A 58 -14.07 1.24 -8.84
C ARG A 58 -15.49 1.73 -8.58
N VAL A 59 -15.82 2.06 -7.34
CA VAL A 59 -17.14 2.62 -7.00
C VAL A 59 -17.31 4.01 -7.60
N ALA A 60 -16.27 4.86 -7.52
CA ALA A 60 -16.30 6.18 -8.14
C ALA A 60 -16.53 6.11 -9.66
N GLN A 61 -15.98 5.10 -10.34
CA GLN A 61 -16.17 4.91 -11.78
C GLN A 61 -17.55 4.34 -12.16
N ILE A 62 -18.07 3.35 -11.41
CA ILE A 62 -19.27 2.62 -11.80
C ILE A 62 -20.56 3.31 -11.30
N GLN A 63 -20.54 3.83 -10.08
CA GLN A 63 -21.76 4.23 -9.37
C GLN A 63 -22.11 5.70 -9.52
N VAL A 64 -21.18 6.54 -9.99
CA VAL A 64 -21.43 7.98 -10.20
C VAL A 64 -22.61 8.27 -11.15
N ASN A 65 -22.92 7.32 -12.03
CA ASN A 65 -24.03 7.44 -12.99
C ASN A 65 -25.26 6.57 -12.63
N ARG A 66 -25.25 5.89 -11.47
CA ARG A 66 -26.27 4.89 -11.10
C ARG A 66 -26.98 5.18 -9.78
N LEU A 67 -26.30 5.83 -8.84
CA LEU A 67 -26.87 6.24 -7.57
C LEU A 67 -27.36 7.69 -7.66
N ASP A 68 -28.34 8.04 -6.83
CA ASP A 68 -28.61 9.45 -6.60
C ASP A 68 -27.45 10.14 -5.86
N ALA A 69 -27.48 11.47 -5.82
CA ALA A 69 -26.38 12.25 -5.28
C ALA A 69 -26.15 12.03 -3.76
N GLU A 70 -27.18 11.65 -3.01
CA GLU A 70 -27.12 11.45 -1.56
C GLU A 70 -26.58 10.05 -1.25
N GLU A 71 -27.11 9.02 -1.91
CA GLU A 71 -26.61 7.64 -1.84
C GLU A 71 -25.14 7.55 -2.26
N TYR A 72 -24.76 8.26 -3.33
CA TYR A 72 -23.38 8.32 -3.78
C TYR A 72 -22.47 8.97 -2.73
N ARG A 73 -22.92 10.07 -2.11
CA ARG A 73 -22.16 10.77 -1.06
C ARG A 73 -21.92 9.87 0.15
N ASP A 74 -22.95 9.19 0.63
CA ASP A 74 -22.86 8.30 1.79
C ASP A 74 -21.98 7.08 1.52
N LEU A 75 -22.08 6.51 0.32
CA LEU A 75 -21.20 5.43 -0.10
C LEU A 75 -19.75 5.89 -0.18
N HIS A 76 -19.50 7.04 -0.81
CA HIS A 76 -18.16 7.62 -0.94
C HIS A 76 -17.53 7.93 0.42
N GLN A 77 -18.30 8.49 1.35
CA GLN A 77 -17.81 8.78 2.70
C GLN A 77 -17.43 7.51 3.47
N ARG A 78 -18.23 6.44 3.38
CA ARG A 78 -17.90 5.15 3.98
C ARG A 78 -16.62 4.56 3.41
N LEU A 79 -16.48 4.56 2.08
CA LEU A 79 -15.27 4.05 1.43
C LEU A 79 -14.03 4.86 1.75
N ASP A 80 -14.14 6.19 1.81
CA ASP A 80 -13.03 7.05 2.21
C ASP A 80 -12.65 6.82 3.68
N HIS A 81 -13.63 6.61 4.56
CA HIS A 81 -13.40 6.26 5.95
C HIS A 81 -12.64 4.94 6.09
N ASP A 82 -13.10 3.88 5.42
CA ASP A 82 -12.44 2.57 5.41
C ASP A 82 -11.00 2.69 4.89
N ARG A 83 -10.79 3.42 3.78
CA ARG A 83 -9.47 3.70 3.21
C ARG A 83 -8.55 4.42 4.18
N ARG A 84 -9.06 5.35 4.98
CA ARG A 84 -8.27 6.05 6.01
C ARG A 84 -7.90 5.14 7.16
N ILE A 85 -8.80 4.23 7.58
CA ILE A 85 -8.54 3.24 8.62
C ILE A 85 -7.42 2.28 8.18
N THR A 86 -7.55 1.68 7.00
CA THR A 86 -6.54 0.74 6.47
C THR A 86 -5.19 1.43 6.30
N HIS A 87 -5.17 2.69 5.85
CA HIS A 87 -3.95 3.48 5.75
C HIS A 87 -3.31 3.78 7.11
N ASN A 88 -4.11 4.15 8.13
CA ASN A 88 -3.60 4.36 9.49
C ASN A 88 -2.95 3.09 10.03
N ALA A 89 -3.64 1.96 9.90
CA ALA A 89 -3.16 0.67 10.36
C ALA A 89 -1.84 0.28 9.66
N LEU A 90 -1.71 0.54 8.36
CA LEU A 90 -0.46 0.32 7.63
C LEU A 90 0.69 1.19 8.16
N CYS A 91 0.45 2.49 8.39
CA CYS A 91 1.44 3.36 8.99
C CYS A 91 1.92 2.83 10.34
N ASP A 92 1.00 2.35 11.19
CA ASP A 92 1.34 1.80 12.50
C ASP A 92 2.18 0.52 12.39
N LYS A 93 1.80 -0.41 11.50
CA LYS A 93 2.57 -1.63 11.25
C LYS A 93 4.00 -1.33 10.78
N LEU A 94 4.16 -0.39 9.84
CA LEU A 94 5.49 0.02 9.38
C LEU A 94 6.31 0.64 10.52
N ARG A 95 5.71 1.44 11.41
CA ARG A 95 6.39 2.01 12.58
C ARG A 95 6.84 0.91 13.54
N VAL A 96 5.98 -0.09 13.77
CA VAL A 96 6.29 -1.22 14.66
C VAL A 96 7.47 -2.02 14.10
N LEU A 97 7.44 -2.37 12.82
CA LEU A 97 8.56 -3.06 12.15
C LEU A 97 9.86 -2.25 12.24
N ALA A 98 9.82 -0.96 11.87
CA ALA A 98 11.00 -0.08 11.94
C ALA A 98 11.59 0.02 13.35
N ARG A 99 10.74 0.08 14.39
CA ARG A 99 11.19 0.10 15.79
C ARG A 99 11.78 -1.24 16.22
N ALA A 100 11.17 -2.35 15.82
CA ALA A 100 11.63 -3.69 16.14
C ALA A 100 13.00 -3.97 15.49
N GLU A 101 13.16 -3.65 14.21
CA GLU A 101 14.43 -3.79 13.48
C GLU A 101 15.53 -2.93 14.11
N LYS A 102 15.22 -1.68 14.44
CA LYS A 102 16.18 -0.80 15.15
C LYS A 102 16.60 -1.39 16.49
N LYS A 103 15.67 -1.98 17.24
CA LYS A 103 15.95 -2.65 18.52
C LYS A 103 16.81 -3.91 18.35
N ALA A 104 16.63 -4.62 17.24
CA ALA A 104 17.44 -5.77 16.85
C ALA A 104 18.82 -5.38 16.27
N GLY A 105 19.14 -4.08 16.18
CA GLY A 105 20.41 -3.60 15.64
C GLY A 105 20.51 -3.64 14.11
N ARG A 106 19.39 -3.74 13.40
CA ARG A 106 19.34 -3.75 11.92
C ARG A 106 19.32 -2.33 11.34
N ASP A 107 19.70 -2.22 10.07
CA ASP A 107 19.57 -0.96 9.33
C ASP A 107 18.09 -0.66 9.03
N VAL A 108 17.66 0.56 9.37
CA VAL A 108 16.29 1.03 9.17
C VAL A 108 16.28 2.25 8.24
N SER A 109 17.33 2.43 7.43
CA SER A 109 17.42 3.51 6.44
C SER A 109 16.24 3.50 5.46
N TRP A 110 15.66 2.32 5.19
CA TRP A 110 14.46 2.15 4.37
C TRP A 110 13.27 3.00 4.86
N TRP A 111 13.12 3.22 6.17
CA TRP A 111 12.01 3.99 6.72
C TRP A 111 11.97 5.41 6.15
N SER A 112 13.14 6.04 6.01
CA SER A 112 13.27 7.37 5.42
C SER A 112 12.94 7.40 3.92
N LYS A 113 13.12 6.28 3.21
CA LYS A 113 12.75 6.14 1.79
C LYS A 113 11.24 5.96 1.63
N ILE A 114 10.61 5.21 2.53
CA ILE A 114 9.15 4.97 2.52
C ILE A 114 8.37 6.19 3.03
N ALA A 115 8.68 6.63 4.25
CA ALA A 115 7.93 7.66 4.95
C ALA A 115 8.50 9.07 4.73
N GLY A 116 9.72 9.22 4.22
CA GLY A 116 10.39 10.52 4.14
C GLY A 116 10.94 11.00 5.50
N PRO A 117 11.69 12.12 5.50
CA PRO A 117 12.45 12.59 6.66
C PRO A 117 11.59 13.08 7.85
N ARG A 118 10.31 13.40 7.62
CA ARG A 118 9.38 13.89 8.66
C ARG A 118 8.11 13.04 8.78
N GLU A 119 8.16 11.80 8.29
CA GLU A 119 7.00 10.92 8.25
C GLU A 119 5.79 11.55 7.51
N ASN A 120 5.81 11.40 6.20
CA ASN A 120 4.80 11.86 5.29
C ASN A 120 3.84 10.72 4.94
N ARG A 121 2.61 10.82 5.45
CA ARG A 121 1.53 9.89 5.13
C ARG A 121 1.27 9.72 3.63
N ASN A 122 1.45 10.77 2.84
CA ASN A 122 1.29 10.67 1.39
C ASN A 122 2.43 9.89 0.73
N ALA A 123 3.63 9.90 1.31
CA ALA A 123 4.73 9.06 0.84
C ALA A 123 4.44 7.58 1.12
N ILE A 124 3.98 7.25 2.33
CA ILE A 124 3.56 5.89 2.70
C ILE A 124 2.44 5.38 1.79
N ARG A 125 1.42 6.20 1.53
CA ARG A 125 0.36 5.88 0.55
C ARG A 125 0.95 5.52 -0.81
N ARG A 126 1.82 6.37 -1.37
CA ARG A 126 2.40 6.13 -2.71
C ARG A 126 3.26 4.88 -2.73
N TRP A 127 4.08 4.69 -1.70
CA TRP A 127 4.89 3.50 -1.53
C TRP A 127 4.02 2.23 -1.52
N ALA A 128 2.98 2.19 -0.68
CA ALA A 128 2.14 1.01 -0.54
C ALA A 128 1.48 0.60 -1.87
N LEU A 129 0.97 1.59 -2.61
CA LEU A 129 0.36 1.34 -3.91
C LEU A 129 1.36 0.80 -4.93
N ARG A 130 2.55 1.40 -5.00
CA ARG A 130 3.62 0.96 -5.91
C ARG A 130 4.17 -0.40 -5.54
N ALA A 131 4.38 -0.65 -4.25
CA ALA A 131 4.97 -1.88 -3.76
C ALA A 131 4.09 -3.10 -4.02
N VAL A 132 2.79 -2.99 -3.76
CA VAL A 132 1.82 -4.05 -4.09
C VAL A 132 1.68 -4.22 -5.60
N PHE A 133 1.58 -3.12 -6.35
CA PHE A 133 1.46 -3.18 -7.80
C PHE A 133 2.68 -3.87 -8.47
N ALA A 134 3.89 -3.49 -8.06
CA ALA A 134 5.13 -4.11 -8.55
C ALA A 134 5.24 -5.60 -8.20
N GLU A 135 4.76 -6.01 -7.01
CA GLU A 135 4.72 -7.40 -6.61
C GLU A 135 3.74 -8.22 -7.49
N LEU A 136 2.54 -7.67 -7.76
CA LEU A 136 1.55 -8.31 -8.62
C LEU A 136 2.09 -8.52 -10.05
N TYR A 137 2.75 -7.52 -10.63
CA TYR A 137 3.36 -7.63 -11.96
C TYR A 137 4.46 -8.70 -12.01
N LYS A 138 5.38 -8.71 -11.03
CA LYS A 138 6.44 -9.74 -10.94
C LYS A 138 5.87 -11.16 -10.83
N ASN A 139 4.72 -11.32 -10.20
CA ASN A 139 4.06 -12.61 -10.05
C ASN A 139 3.30 -13.04 -11.31
N GLU A 140 2.91 -12.12 -12.20
CA GLU A 140 2.36 -12.47 -13.52
C GLU A 140 3.46 -13.01 -14.45
N ASP A 141 4.62 -12.35 -14.49
CA ASP A 141 5.75 -12.80 -15.32
C ASP A 141 6.18 -14.24 -14.97
N LYS A 142 6.23 -14.58 -13.67
CA LYS A 142 6.56 -15.93 -13.18
C LYS A 142 5.53 -17.01 -13.51
N ARG A 143 4.29 -16.66 -13.88
CA ARG A 143 3.25 -17.65 -14.26
C ARG A 143 3.33 -18.02 -15.73
N HIS A 144 4.11 -17.29 -16.52
CA HIS A 144 4.27 -17.50 -17.95
C HIS A 144 5.63 -18.12 -18.32
N GLU A 145 6.48 -18.42 -17.33
CA GLU A 145 7.69 -19.25 -17.42
C GLU A 145 7.41 -20.69 -17.00
#